data_AF-A0A661XAP7-F1
#
_entry.id   AF-A0A661XAP7-F1
#
_cell.length_a   1.000
_cell.length_b   1.000
_cell.length_c   1.000
_cell.angle_alpha   90.00
_cell.angle_beta   90.00
_cell.angle_gamma   90.00
#
_symmetry.space_group_name_H-M   'P 1'
#
loop_
_entity.id
_entity.type
_entity.pdbx_description
1 polymer ?
#
loop_
_entity_poly.entity_id
_entity_poly.type
_entity_poly.pdbx_seq_one_letter_code
_entity_poly.pdbx_strand_id
1 'polypeptide(L)'
;MKNFFHSTHFSLRHAFLFIAILSVLRLIYLLFIPVTPQEAYYWYYIQHPALSYFDHPPMAAYSIGLGTLLFGNTVFGVKVMAVVWFAGINFLFLQTLWLLFLMFKPQLSNEQISRYAFFGLVLFNLAIFTHLYAITMVPDTPLLYFWILTLHFFIKLIQTHERKWWFSMGLAIGLGLVSKYTMIAIVPALFTALLLKKDLRRYLITPYPYLMLLIAAVIFSPVIIWNAQHHWASFGFQFEHRAEKLKPFTSKYIIQLFFSQLFILTPLVFGFLIDFIVRLVKNRFRDPIPNVLFISGFFIIGGFLYISLKSLVKMNWLLPGYLGWILGAVLLFVIQGGRVNKWIKAGGYFSVFLLIVAYLILLIPNMPLGEGTTWSGWKDAAQKIYKLQEQMGGKKQTFIFANSYKSASLLKFYLPDHQDTYAQNIYGRPALQFDIWGTPDSLKGKNALYIFDDRKEYKNDLRFVTQYFDTVFVKTKFEYTFMNRWHTRTIYCYEARNYHGRN
;
A
#
# COMPACT_ATOMS: atom_id res chain seq x y z
N MET A 1 33.08 -24.68 -0.14
CA MET A 1 32.47 -23.35 0.02
C MET A 1 32.30 -23.05 1.51
N LYS A 2 32.97 -22.02 2.05
CA LYS A 2 32.75 -21.58 3.45
C LYS A 2 31.27 -21.26 3.65
N ASN A 3 30.65 -21.85 4.68
CA ASN A 3 29.25 -21.61 5.01
C ASN A 3 29.11 -20.16 5.48
N PHE A 4 28.29 -19.34 4.80
CA PHE A 4 28.02 -17.94 5.17
C PHE A 4 27.69 -17.81 6.67
N PHE A 5 27.00 -18.81 7.22
CA PHE A 5 26.58 -18.90 8.62
C PHE A 5 27.69 -19.32 9.62
N HIS A 6 28.88 -19.73 9.17
CA HIS A 6 30.00 -20.10 10.06
C HIS A 6 31.19 -19.14 9.97
N SER A 7 31.34 -18.35 8.90
CA SER A 7 32.56 -17.57 8.67
C SER A 7 32.41 -16.06 8.86
N THR A 8 31.24 -15.57 9.27
CA THR A 8 30.97 -14.14 9.49
C THR A 8 30.50 -13.91 10.91
N HIS A 9 31.11 -12.94 11.60
CA HIS A 9 30.61 -12.43 12.87
C HIS A 9 29.51 -11.42 12.58
N PHE A 10 28.29 -11.73 13.02
CA PHE A 10 27.14 -10.84 12.82
C PHE A 10 26.41 -10.69 14.14
N SER A 11 26.15 -9.44 14.52
CA SER A 11 25.43 -9.09 15.75
C SER A 11 24.17 -8.30 15.41
N LEU A 12 23.25 -8.19 16.39
CA LEU A 12 22.06 -7.34 16.27
C LEU A 12 22.39 -5.89 15.88
N ARG A 13 23.56 -5.37 16.28
CA ARG A 13 24.04 -4.04 15.86
C ARG A 13 24.10 -3.89 14.35
N HIS A 14 24.52 -4.92 13.63
CA HIS A 14 24.60 -4.89 12.18
C HIS A 14 23.22 -4.90 11.53
N ALA A 15 22.24 -5.62 12.12
CA ALA A 15 20.86 -5.58 11.66
C ALA A 15 20.23 -4.20 11.88
N PHE A 16 20.44 -3.58 13.05
CA PHE A 16 19.97 -2.21 13.30
C PHE A 16 20.65 -1.19 12.38
N LEU A 17 21.95 -1.33 12.15
CA LEU A 17 22.68 -0.48 11.20
C LEU A 17 22.12 -0.64 9.78
N PHE A 18 21.80 -1.86 9.34
CA PHE A 18 21.15 -2.10 8.05
C PHE A 18 19.80 -1.40 7.95
N ILE A 19 18.95 -1.50 8.98
CA ILE A 19 17.66 -0.81 9.02
C ILE A 19 17.86 0.71 8.97
N ALA A 20 18.81 1.25 9.74
CA ALA A 20 19.12 2.67 9.79
C ALA A 20 19.62 3.19 8.42
N ILE A 21 20.62 2.53 7.83
CA ILE A 21 21.16 2.88 6.51
C ILE A 21 20.04 2.84 5.45
N LEU A 22 19.25 1.76 5.42
CA LEU A 22 18.17 1.63 4.46
C LEU A 22 17.10 2.72 4.62
N SER A 23 16.80 3.11 5.87
CA SER A 23 15.87 4.19 6.16
C SER A 23 16.43 5.55 5.73
N VAL A 24 17.69 5.84 6.01
CA VAL A 24 18.38 7.07 5.58
C VAL A 24 18.41 7.17 4.05
N LEU A 25 18.78 6.08 3.35
CA LEU A 25 18.78 6.05 1.89
C LEU A 25 17.38 6.32 1.32
N ARG A 26 16.33 5.77 1.95
CA ARG A 26 14.94 6.04 1.55
C ARG A 26 14.57 7.50 1.78
N LEU A 27 14.91 8.10 2.93
CA LEU A 27 14.67 9.52 3.21
C LEU A 27 15.34 10.42 2.19
N ILE A 28 16.61 10.17 1.86
CA ILE A 28 17.34 10.89 0.81
C ILE A 28 16.63 10.73 -0.52
N TYR A 29 16.19 9.51 -0.85
CA TYR A 29 15.49 9.22 -2.10
C TYR A 29 14.16 9.97 -2.25
N LEU A 30 13.44 10.24 -1.14
CA LEU A 30 12.20 11.02 -1.16
C LEU A 30 12.39 12.45 -1.72
N LEU A 31 13.61 13.00 -1.66
CA LEU A 31 13.92 14.33 -2.17
C LEU A 31 13.91 14.41 -3.71
N PHE A 32 13.96 13.26 -4.39
CA PHE A 32 14.13 13.18 -5.85
C PHE A 32 12.93 12.61 -6.60
N ILE A 33 11.94 12.05 -5.90
CA ILE A 33 10.75 11.48 -6.52
C ILE A 33 9.52 12.36 -6.30
N PRO A 34 8.57 12.43 -7.24
CA PRO A 34 7.34 13.19 -7.04
C PRO A 34 6.30 12.40 -6.22
N VAL A 35 5.22 13.10 -5.87
CA VAL A 35 4.04 12.51 -5.22
C VAL A 35 3.26 11.69 -6.24
N THR A 36 2.85 10.49 -5.83
CA THR A 36 1.99 9.64 -6.65
C THR A 36 0.54 10.12 -6.59
N PRO A 37 -0.32 9.79 -7.58
CA PRO A 37 -1.72 10.20 -7.53
C PRO A 37 -2.47 9.79 -6.26
N GLN A 38 -2.14 8.62 -5.70
CA GLN A 38 -2.78 8.11 -4.49
C GLN A 38 -2.39 8.93 -3.26
N GLU A 39 -1.11 9.26 -3.14
CA GLU A 39 -0.63 10.12 -2.05
C GLU A 39 -1.20 11.53 -2.15
N ALA A 40 -1.29 12.10 -3.35
CA ALA A 40 -1.92 13.41 -3.54
C ALA A 40 -3.40 13.36 -3.12
N TYR A 41 -4.10 12.28 -3.42
CA TYR A 41 -5.50 12.08 -3.03
C TYR A 41 -5.67 11.93 -1.51
N TYR A 42 -4.83 11.13 -0.84
CA TYR A 42 -4.85 11.02 0.62
C TYR A 42 -4.31 12.25 1.34
N TRP A 43 -3.48 13.06 0.70
CA TRP A 43 -3.14 14.39 1.18
C TRP A 43 -4.33 15.35 1.05
N TYR A 44 -5.12 15.24 -0.01
CA TYR A 44 -6.38 16.00 -0.15
C TYR A 44 -7.36 15.60 0.97
N TYR A 45 -7.44 14.32 1.33
CA TYR A 45 -8.24 13.86 2.48
C TYR A 45 -7.98 14.67 3.75
N ILE A 46 -6.71 14.86 4.12
CA ILE A 46 -6.38 15.54 5.37
C ILE A 46 -6.60 17.06 5.33
N GLN A 47 -6.89 17.63 4.14
CA GLN A 47 -7.40 19.01 4.04
C GLN A 47 -8.88 19.11 4.45
N HIS A 48 -9.58 17.98 4.53
CA HIS A 48 -10.96 17.85 5.01
C HIS A 48 -11.04 16.74 6.09
N PRO A 49 -10.48 16.95 7.30
CA PRO A 49 -10.41 15.92 8.32
C PRO A 49 -11.77 15.31 8.64
N ALA A 50 -11.87 14.00 8.52
CA ALA A 50 -13.06 13.21 8.83
C ALA A 50 -12.69 11.93 9.59
N LEU A 51 -13.69 11.30 10.21
CA LEU A 51 -13.53 10.02 10.93
C LEU A 51 -13.13 8.86 9.99
N SER A 52 -13.50 8.93 8.71
CA SER A 52 -13.06 8.05 7.63
C SER A 52 -13.29 8.73 6.28
N TYR A 53 -12.92 8.05 5.19
CA TYR A 53 -13.13 8.50 3.82
C TYR A 53 -13.68 7.37 2.95
N PHE A 54 -14.24 7.74 1.80
CA PHE A 54 -14.98 6.89 0.87
C PHE A 54 -14.23 5.62 0.50
N ASP A 55 -13.03 5.74 -0.09
CA ASP A 55 -12.29 4.57 -0.57
C ASP A 55 -11.64 3.76 0.56
N HIS A 56 -11.08 4.46 1.55
CA HIS A 56 -10.19 3.87 2.54
C HIS A 56 -10.31 4.54 3.92
N PRO A 57 -10.08 3.77 5.00
CA PRO A 57 -9.90 4.28 6.35
C PRO A 57 -8.81 5.36 6.48
N PRO A 58 -8.81 6.15 7.57
CA PRO A 58 -8.08 7.41 7.59
C PRO A 58 -6.58 7.30 7.91
N MET A 59 -6.05 6.15 8.36
CA MET A 59 -4.66 6.08 8.85
C MET A 59 -3.61 6.59 7.85
N ALA A 60 -3.82 6.33 6.56
CA ALA A 60 -2.91 6.81 5.52
C ALA A 60 -2.90 8.34 5.44
N ALA A 61 -4.08 8.97 5.41
CA ALA A 61 -4.25 10.41 5.39
C ALA A 61 -3.75 11.05 6.69
N TYR A 62 -4.00 10.45 7.86
CA TYR A 62 -3.49 10.95 9.14
C TYR A 62 -1.97 10.87 9.23
N SER A 63 -1.36 9.81 8.69
CA SER A 63 0.11 9.72 8.60
C SER A 63 0.67 10.81 7.69
N ILE A 64 0.03 11.05 6.53
CA ILE A 64 0.40 12.15 5.64
C ILE A 64 0.27 13.49 6.38
N GLY A 65 -0.84 13.71 7.10
CA GLY A 65 -1.07 14.90 7.92
C GLY A 65 0.03 15.16 8.93
N LEU A 66 0.45 14.14 9.67
CA LEU A 66 1.56 14.23 10.61
C LEU A 66 2.87 14.60 9.91
N GLY A 67 3.16 13.98 8.76
CA GLY A 67 4.35 14.31 7.99
C GLY A 67 4.32 15.75 7.44
N THR A 68 3.18 16.21 6.94
CA THR A 68 3.02 17.58 6.44
C THR A 68 2.95 18.64 7.54
N LEU A 69 2.52 18.26 8.75
CA LEU A 69 2.61 19.12 9.93
C LEU A 69 4.07 19.40 10.30
N LEU A 70 4.94 18.40 10.18
CA LEU A 70 6.36 18.50 10.54
C LEU A 70 7.25 19.12 9.45
N PHE A 71 6.94 18.85 8.16
CA PHE A 71 7.80 19.22 7.03
C PHE A 71 7.08 20.03 5.95
N GLY A 72 5.90 20.58 6.26
CA GLY A 72 5.06 21.34 5.34
C GLY A 72 4.38 20.49 4.27
N ASN A 73 3.56 21.13 3.43
CA ASN A 73 2.92 20.54 2.25
C ASN A 73 3.93 20.28 1.11
N THR A 74 4.99 19.54 1.43
CA THR A 74 6.08 19.19 0.53
C THR A 74 6.00 17.72 0.16
N VAL A 75 6.67 17.35 -0.93
CA VAL A 75 6.83 15.94 -1.34
C VAL A 75 7.39 15.10 -0.20
N PHE A 76 8.39 15.63 0.51
CA PHE A 76 9.00 14.96 1.66
C PHE A 76 8.00 14.80 2.81
N GLY A 77 7.26 15.86 3.17
CA GLY A 77 6.25 15.82 4.23
C GLY A 77 5.16 14.78 3.98
N VAL A 78 4.68 14.66 2.74
CA VAL A 78 3.68 13.64 2.38
C VAL A 78 4.22 12.20 2.53
N LYS A 79 5.52 12.00 2.26
CA LYS A 79 6.11 10.66 2.12
C LYS A 79 6.86 10.15 3.34
N VAL A 80 7.35 11.02 4.22
CA VAL A 80 8.28 10.67 5.32
C VAL A 80 7.74 9.57 6.22
N MET A 81 6.43 9.56 6.49
CA MET A 81 5.82 8.56 7.36
C MET A 81 5.82 7.16 6.73
N ALA A 82 5.90 7.02 5.41
CA ALA A 82 6.08 5.71 4.78
C ALA A 82 7.40 5.06 5.22
N VAL A 83 8.48 5.86 5.35
CA VAL A 83 9.77 5.37 5.81
C VAL A 83 9.72 4.98 7.28
N VAL A 84 9.03 5.77 8.11
CA VAL A 84 8.86 5.49 9.56
C VAL A 84 8.12 4.18 9.78
N TRP A 85 6.96 4.00 9.13
CA TRP A 85 6.20 2.75 9.18
C TRP A 85 7.06 1.56 8.74
N PHE A 86 7.81 1.70 7.65
CA PHE A 86 8.62 0.60 7.12
C PHE A 86 9.87 0.29 7.95
N ALA A 87 10.47 1.29 8.60
CA ALA A 87 11.50 1.07 9.61
C ALA A 87 10.94 0.26 10.79
N GLY A 88 9.72 0.58 11.23
CA GLY A 88 8.97 -0.19 12.21
C GLY A 88 8.68 -1.63 11.77
N ILE A 89 8.27 -1.83 10.51
CA ILE A 89 8.07 -3.18 9.93
C ILE A 89 9.38 -3.97 9.99
N ASN A 90 10.49 -3.40 9.53
CA ASN A 90 11.80 -4.05 9.54
C ASN A 90 12.25 -4.42 10.96
N PHE A 91 12.04 -3.52 11.93
CA PHE A 91 12.32 -3.79 13.34
C PHE A 91 11.48 -4.95 13.87
N LEU A 92 10.16 -4.92 13.67
CA LEU A 92 9.26 -5.98 14.12
C LEU A 92 9.54 -7.31 13.43
N PHE A 93 9.90 -7.29 12.14
CA PHE A 93 10.26 -8.49 11.39
C PHE A 93 11.51 -9.15 11.98
N LEU A 94 12.56 -8.35 12.25
CA LEU A 94 13.80 -8.82 12.90
C LEU A 94 13.52 -9.40 14.30
N GLN A 95 12.77 -8.67 15.13
CA GLN A 95 12.40 -9.11 16.48
C GLN A 95 11.56 -10.38 16.47
N THR A 96 10.66 -10.52 15.49
CA THR A 96 9.82 -11.70 15.35
C THR A 96 10.65 -12.92 14.94
N LEU A 97 11.58 -12.78 14.00
CA LEU A 97 12.53 -13.86 13.67
C LEU A 97 13.39 -14.26 14.86
N TRP A 98 13.91 -13.27 15.61
CA TRP A 98 14.68 -13.52 16.82
C TRP A 98 13.92 -14.40 17.81
N LEU A 99 12.66 -14.04 18.10
CA LEU A 99 11.80 -14.81 19.00
C LEU A 99 11.51 -16.21 18.48
N LEU A 100 11.21 -16.35 17.18
CA LEU A 100 10.98 -17.65 16.57
C LEU A 100 12.20 -18.56 16.71
N PHE A 101 13.40 -18.05 16.47
CA PHE A 101 14.62 -18.85 16.63
C PHE A 101 14.93 -19.20 18.08
N LEU A 102 14.70 -18.30 19.03
CA LEU A 102 14.80 -18.62 20.46
C LEU A 102 13.87 -19.77 20.86
N MET A 103 12.65 -19.79 20.31
CA MET A 103 11.66 -20.84 20.62
C MET A 103 11.97 -22.18 19.95
N PHE A 104 12.45 -22.19 18.70
CA PHE A 104 12.64 -23.42 17.91
C PHE A 104 14.03 -24.02 17.98
N LYS A 105 15.03 -23.20 18.28
CA LYS A 105 16.42 -23.60 18.33
C LYS A 105 17.10 -22.95 19.54
N PRO A 106 16.61 -23.24 20.77
CA PRO A 106 17.15 -22.65 22.01
C PRO A 106 18.64 -22.96 22.22
N GLN A 107 19.17 -23.99 21.57
CA GLN A 107 20.59 -24.34 21.58
C GLN A 107 21.49 -23.41 20.74
N LEU A 108 20.91 -22.51 19.94
CA LEU A 108 21.69 -21.56 19.16
C LEU A 108 22.21 -20.44 20.06
N SER A 109 23.45 -20.03 19.83
CA SER A 109 23.98 -18.82 20.46
C SER A 109 23.24 -17.58 19.96
N ASN A 110 23.26 -16.51 20.75
CA ASN A 110 22.72 -15.21 20.36
C ASN A 110 23.32 -14.69 19.05
N GLU A 111 24.59 -15.02 18.76
CA GLU A 111 25.24 -14.68 17.50
C GLU A 111 24.67 -15.47 16.32
N GLN A 112 24.40 -16.77 16.49
CA GLN A 112 23.74 -17.59 15.47
C GLN A 112 22.33 -17.07 15.18
N ILE A 113 21.55 -16.76 16.22
CA ILE A 113 20.21 -16.19 16.06
C ILE A 113 20.28 -14.83 15.34
N SER A 114 21.24 -13.97 15.72
CA SER A 114 21.47 -12.68 15.04
C SER A 114 21.69 -12.87 13.54
N ARG A 115 22.53 -13.83 13.15
CA ARG A 115 22.82 -14.15 11.74
C ARG A 115 21.58 -14.62 10.98
N TYR A 116 20.81 -15.52 11.56
CA TYR A 116 19.63 -16.06 10.90
C TYR A 116 18.50 -15.04 10.80
N ALA A 117 18.28 -14.24 11.85
CA ALA A 117 17.31 -13.16 11.83
C ALA A 117 17.70 -12.08 10.80
N PHE A 118 18.98 -11.75 10.69
CA PHE A 118 19.47 -10.83 9.66
C PHE A 118 19.33 -11.40 8.25
N PHE A 119 19.66 -12.67 8.03
CA PHE A 119 19.43 -13.33 6.74
C PHE A 119 17.95 -13.20 6.31
N GLY A 120 17.02 -13.44 7.24
CA GLY A 120 15.60 -13.26 6.95
C GLY A 120 15.20 -11.81 6.69
N LEU A 121 15.78 -10.86 7.42
CA LEU A 121 15.56 -9.42 7.19
C LEU A 121 16.06 -8.99 5.80
N VAL A 122 17.22 -9.50 5.37
CA VAL A 122 17.74 -9.27 4.01
C VAL A 122 16.81 -9.91 2.98
N LEU A 123 16.43 -11.18 3.15
CA LEU A 123 15.50 -11.85 2.23
C LEU A 123 14.17 -11.10 2.10
N PHE A 124 13.62 -10.59 3.21
CA PHE A 124 12.43 -9.75 3.20
C PHE A 124 12.63 -8.49 2.35
N ASN A 125 13.74 -7.76 2.55
CA ASN A 125 14.05 -6.56 1.79
C ASN A 125 14.55 -6.83 0.36
N LEU A 126 14.68 -8.09 -0.08
CA LEU A 126 14.92 -8.40 -1.50
C LEU A 126 13.64 -8.34 -2.34
N ALA A 127 12.45 -8.31 -1.72
CA ALA A 127 11.20 -8.15 -2.45
C ALA A 127 10.93 -6.68 -2.84
N ILE A 128 10.53 -6.44 -4.09
CA ILE A 128 10.26 -5.10 -4.64
C ILE A 128 9.20 -4.35 -3.82
N PHE A 129 8.16 -5.04 -3.33
CA PHE A 129 7.12 -4.34 -2.55
C PHE A 129 7.70 -3.66 -1.30
N THR A 130 8.73 -4.24 -0.69
CA THR A 130 9.29 -3.65 0.54
C THR A 130 9.93 -2.29 0.31
N HIS A 131 10.37 -2.03 -0.92
CA HIS A 131 10.92 -0.75 -1.32
C HIS A 131 9.83 0.20 -1.80
N LEU A 132 8.88 -0.28 -2.62
CA LEU A 132 7.77 0.54 -3.13
C LEU A 132 6.92 1.14 -2.00
N TYR A 133 6.56 0.34 -0.99
CA TYR A 133 5.72 0.78 0.13
C TYR A 133 6.50 1.52 1.23
N ALA A 134 7.83 1.46 1.20
CA ALA A 134 8.66 2.25 2.12
C ALA A 134 8.86 3.70 1.66
N ILE A 135 8.53 4.02 0.40
CA ILE A 135 8.65 5.37 -0.18
C ILE A 135 7.29 5.95 -0.63
N THR A 136 6.21 5.17 -0.45
CA THR A 136 4.87 5.54 -0.85
C THR A 136 3.92 5.45 0.34
N MET A 137 3.31 6.58 0.74
CA MET A 137 2.39 6.62 1.87
C MET A 137 0.96 6.30 1.42
N VAL A 138 0.54 5.04 1.59
CA VAL A 138 -0.78 4.51 1.21
C VAL A 138 -1.32 3.58 2.29
N PRO A 139 -2.62 3.20 2.28
CA PRO A 139 -3.24 2.32 3.27
C PRO A 139 -2.50 1.00 3.56
N ASP A 140 -1.84 0.44 2.54
CA ASP A 140 -1.06 -0.79 2.67
C ASP A 140 0.14 -0.63 3.62
N THR A 141 0.77 0.54 3.68
CA THR A 141 1.98 0.77 4.47
C THR A 141 1.75 0.58 5.98
N PRO A 142 0.78 1.25 6.63
CA PRO A 142 0.45 0.99 8.03
C PRO A 142 -0.25 -0.37 8.22
N LEU A 143 -1.01 -0.88 7.23
CA LEU A 143 -1.56 -2.24 7.30
C LEU A 143 -0.47 -3.29 7.49
N LEU A 144 0.61 -3.24 6.70
CA LEU A 144 1.72 -4.19 6.81
C LEU A 144 2.37 -4.13 8.21
N TYR A 145 2.51 -2.94 8.78
CA TYR A 145 3.00 -2.75 10.15
C TYR A 145 2.09 -3.43 11.18
N PHE A 146 0.80 -3.13 11.16
CA PHE A 146 -0.14 -3.71 12.13
C PHE A 146 -0.33 -5.21 11.94
N TRP A 147 -0.16 -5.72 10.72
CA TRP A 147 -0.15 -7.15 10.44
C TRP A 147 1.05 -7.85 11.10
N ILE A 148 2.28 -7.39 10.87
CA ILE A 148 3.47 -7.99 11.52
C ILE A 148 3.43 -7.78 13.04
N LEU A 149 2.90 -6.66 13.52
CA LEU A 149 2.73 -6.40 14.95
C LEU A 149 1.78 -7.41 15.60
N THR A 150 0.66 -7.73 14.93
CA THR A 150 -0.28 -8.75 15.39
C THR A 150 0.39 -10.13 15.43
N LEU A 151 1.15 -10.50 14.40
CA LEU A 151 1.91 -11.75 14.38
C LEU A 151 2.97 -11.81 15.49
N HIS A 152 3.66 -10.70 15.74
CA HIS A 152 4.64 -10.57 16.81
C HIS A 152 3.99 -10.82 18.18
N PHE A 153 2.86 -10.17 18.47
CA PHE A 153 2.12 -10.38 19.71
C PHE A 153 1.53 -11.78 19.82
N PHE A 154 1.08 -12.38 18.71
CA PHE A 154 0.63 -13.77 18.72
C PHE A 154 1.78 -14.74 19.06
N ILE A 155 2.98 -14.51 18.53
CA ILE A 155 4.17 -15.29 18.87
C ILE A 155 4.56 -15.09 20.34
N LYS A 156 4.51 -13.85 20.85
CA LYS A 156 4.70 -13.55 22.27
C LYS A 156 3.67 -14.24 23.17
N LEU A 157 2.40 -14.29 22.76
CA LEU A 157 1.35 -15.03 23.45
C LEU A 157 1.68 -16.53 23.52
N ILE A 158 2.14 -17.11 22.41
CA ILE A 158 2.55 -18.53 22.38
C ILE A 158 3.76 -18.77 23.28
N GLN A 159 4.72 -17.84 23.30
CA GLN A 159 5.95 -17.95 24.10
C GLN A 159 5.69 -17.82 25.61
N THR A 160 4.89 -16.84 26.01
CA THR A 160 4.78 -16.39 27.41
C THR A 160 3.47 -16.82 28.08
N HIS A 161 2.44 -17.17 27.30
CA HIS A 161 1.07 -17.40 27.77
C HIS A 161 0.44 -16.22 28.53
N GLU A 162 1.04 -15.03 28.45
CA GLU A 162 0.54 -13.85 29.14
C GLU A 162 -0.70 -13.27 28.46
N ARG A 163 -1.71 -12.93 29.27
CA ARG A 163 -3.01 -12.43 28.78
C ARG A 163 -2.90 -11.07 28.10
N LYS A 164 -1.91 -10.25 28.46
CA LYS A 164 -1.72 -8.89 27.93
C LYS A 164 -1.63 -8.85 26.39
N TRP A 165 -1.07 -9.90 25.79
CA TRP A 165 -0.89 -9.99 24.35
C TRP A 165 -2.22 -10.08 23.59
N TRP A 166 -3.31 -10.55 24.20
CA TRP A 166 -4.64 -10.48 23.60
C TRP A 166 -5.11 -9.04 23.41
N PHE A 167 -4.92 -8.20 24.43
CA PHE A 167 -5.28 -6.79 24.36
C PHE A 167 -4.39 -6.03 23.36
N SER A 168 -3.08 -6.34 23.35
CA SER A 168 -2.15 -5.77 22.36
C SER A 168 -2.49 -6.17 20.92
N MET A 169 -2.93 -7.42 20.68
CA MET A 169 -3.45 -7.84 19.38
C MET A 169 -4.75 -7.11 19.03
N GLY A 170 -5.67 -6.91 19.97
CA GLY A 170 -6.91 -6.16 19.73
C GLY A 170 -6.62 -4.73 19.27
N LEU A 171 -5.66 -4.08 19.94
CA LEU A 171 -5.17 -2.75 19.55
C LEU A 171 -4.58 -2.75 18.14
N ALA A 172 -3.68 -3.69 17.84
CA ALA A 172 -3.05 -3.80 16.54
C ALA A 172 -4.05 -4.10 15.41
N ILE A 173 -5.02 -5.01 15.64
CA ILE A 173 -6.06 -5.34 14.67
C ILE A 173 -6.98 -4.14 14.43
N GLY A 174 -7.41 -3.44 15.49
CA GLY A 174 -8.23 -2.24 15.37
C GLY A 174 -7.54 -1.15 14.54
N LEU A 175 -6.27 -0.84 14.86
CA LEU A 175 -5.49 0.15 14.10
C LEU A 175 -5.18 -0.32 12.67
N GLY A 176 -5.01 -1.62 12.46
CA GLY A 176 -4.89 -2.21 11.13
C GLY A 176 -6.18 -2.09 10.31
N LEU A 177 -7.36 -2.21 10.93
CA LEU A 177 -8.65 -1.94 10.28
C LEU A 177 -8.82 -0.45 9.96
N VAL A 178 -8.38 0.44 10.85
CA VAL A 178 -8.29 1.90 10.61
C VAL A 178 -7.24 2.24 9.52
N SER A 179 -6.39 1.28 9.15
CA SER A 179 -5.50 1.39 8.00
C SER A 179 -6.15 0.90 6.72
N LYS A 180 -6.69 -0.33 6.73
CA LYS A 180 -7.32 -0.95 5.57
C LYS A 180 -8.21 -2.11 6.01
N TYR A 181 -9.42 -2.16 5.47
CA TYR A 181 -10.43 -3.17 5.80
C TYR A 181 -9.95 -4.62 5.66
N THR A 182 -8.99 -4.89 4.77
CA THR A 182 -8.42 -6.23 4.58
C THR A 182 -7.66 -6.78 5.79
N MET A 183 -7.37 -5.96 6.81
CA MET A 183 -6.84 -6.42 8.10
C MET A 183 -7.72 -7.51 8.72
N ILE A 184 -9.03 -7.49 8.48
CA ILE A 184 -9.98 -8.48 9.04
C ILE A 184 -9.60 -9.92 8.70
N ALA A 185 -8.88 -10.15 7.60
CA ALA A 185 -8.44 -11.48 7.17
C ALA A 185 -7.50 -12.17 8.17
N ILE A 186 -6.84 -11.43 9.07
CA ILE A 186 -6.00 -12.03 10.12
C ILE A 186 -6.82 -12.70 11.22
N VAL A 187 -8.06 -12.27 11.44
CA VAL A 187 -8.93 -12.82 12.49
C VAL A 187 -9.23 -14.30 12.28
N PRO A 188 -9.79 -14.76 11.14
CA PRO A 188 -10.00 -16.19 10.92
C PRO A 188 -8.68 -16.97 10.92
N ALA A 189 -7.57 -16.35 10.54
CA ALA A 189 -6.25 -16.98 10.65
C ALA A 189 -5.84 -17.27 12.09
N LEU A 190 -6.03 -16.31 13.01
CA LEU A 190 -5.77 -16.50 14.44
C LEU A 190 -6.66 -17.60 15.02
N PHE A 191 -7.98 -17.56 14.76
CA PHE A 191 -8.89 -18.59 15.26
C PHE A 191 -8.58 -19.99 14.69
N THR A 192 -8.21 -20.07 13.41
CA THR A 192 -7.76 -21.34 12.80
C THR A 192 -6.48 -21.86 13.45
N ALA A 193 -5.53 -20.96 13.78
CA ALA A 193 -4.34 -21.33 14.54
C ALA A 193 -4.66 -21.87 15.95
N LEU A 194 -5.63 -21.26 16.64
CA LEU A 194 -6.12 -21.76 17.94
C LEU A 194 -6.77 -23.15 17.83
N LEU A 195 -7.56 -23.37 16.78
CA LEU A 195 -8.23 -24.65 16.52
C LEU A 195 -7.25 -25.76 16.17
N LEU A 196 -6.22 -25.48 15.39
CA LEU A 196 -5.29 -26.51 14.91
C LEU A 196 -4.23 -26.88 15.96
N LYS A 197 -3.80 -25.95 16.82
CA LYS A 197 -2.82 -26.25 17.87
C LYS A 197 -3.51 -26.65 19.17
N LYS A 198 -3.36 -27.93 19.56
CA LYS A 198 -3.97 -28.53 20.76
C LYS A 198 -3.82 -27.65 22.01
N ASP A 199 -2.61 -27.13 22.27
CA ASP A 199 -2.32 -26.32 23.45
C ASP A 199 -2.99 -24.94 23.46
N LEU A 200 -3.39 -24.44 22.28
CA LEU A 200 -4.05 -23.15 22.13
C LEU A 200 -5.57 -23.23 22.14
N ARG A 201 -6.16 -24.42 21.88
CA ARG A 201 -7.61 -24.63 21.88
C ARG A 201 -8.27 -24.20 23.18
N ARG A 202 -7.59 -24.36 24.31
CA ARG A 202 -8.06 -23.91 25.63
C ARG A 202 -8.41 -22.42 25.67
N TYR A 203 -7.80 -21.59 24.84
CA TYR A 203 -8.14 -20.16 24.81
C TYR A 203 -9.51 -19.88 24.19
N LEU A 204 -10.04 -20.79 23.36
CA LEU A 204 -11.37 -20.62 22.74
C LEU A 204 -12.51 -20.62 23.76
N ILE A 205 -12.31 -21.24 24.93
CA ILE A 205 -13.29 -21.21 26.04
C ILE A 205 -13.02 -20.08 27.03
N THR A 206 -12.01 -19.23 26.79
CA THR A 206 -11.70 -18.07 27.64
C THR A 206 -12.24 -16.79 27.01
N PRO A 207 -12.48 -15.72 27.79
CA PRO A 207 -12.97 -14.46 27.23
C PRO A 207 -11.93 -13.71 26.38
N TYR A 208 -10.64 -14.02 26.48
CA TYR A 208 -9.57 -13.18 25.92
C TYR A 208 -9.58 -13.02 24.38
N PRO A 209 -9.78 -14.07 23.56
CA PRO A 209 -9.90 -13.90 22.12
C PRO A 209 -11.08 -13.02 21.71
N TYR A 210 -12.16 -13.01 22.51
CA TYR A 210 -13.34 -12.20 22.24
C TYR A 210 -13.16 -10.76 22.72
N LEU A 211 -12.48 -10.54 23.84
CA LEU A 211 -12.08 -9.20 24.29
C LEU A 211 -11.10 -8.55 23.31
N MET A 212 -10.21 -9.32 22.68
CA MET A 212 -9.37 -8.85 21.57
C MET A 212 -10.23 -8.28 20.42
N LEU A 213 -11.28 -8.99 20.02
CA LEU A 213 -12.20 -8.53 18.97
C LEU A 213 -12.99 -7.29 19.40
N LEU A 214 -13.44 -7.25 20.66
CA LEU A 214 -14.14 -6.09 21.20
C LEU A 214 -13.26 -4.84 21.17
N ILE A 215 -12.00 -4.94 21.60
CA ILE A 215 -11.04 -3.83 21.54
C ILE A 215 -10.82 -3.38 20.09
N ALA A 216 -10.64 -4.33 19.16
CA ALA A 216 -10.48 -4.01 17.75
C ALA A 216 -11.71 -3.27 17.20
N ALA A 217 -12.92 -3.69 17.56
CA ALA A 217 -14.16 -3.05 17.16
C ALA A 217 -14.31 -1.65 17.75
N VAL A 218 -13.94 -1.44 19.02
CA VAL A 218 -13.96 -0.11 19.66
C VAL A 218 -13.00 0.85 18.95
N ILE A 219 -11.78 0.43 18.63
CA ILE A 219 -10.81 1.27 17.91
C ILE A 219 -11.26 1.56 16.48
N PHE A 220 -11.90 0.59 15.82
CA PHE A 220 -12.43 0.75 14.48
C PHE A 220 -13.78 1.50 14.43
N SER A 221 -14.41 1.74 15.59
CA SER A 221 -15.73 2.36 15.67
C SER A 221 -15.86 3.73 14.99
N PRO A 222 -14.86 4.62 14.95
CA PRO A 222 -14.97 5.88 14.20
C PRO A 222 -15.26 5.67 12.71
N VAL A 223 -14.68 4.62 12.12
CA VAL A 223 -14.88 4.27 10.71
C VAL A 223 -16.29 3.71 10.47
N ILE A 224 -16.80 2.94 11.43
CA ILE A 224 -18.18 2.43 11.40
C ILE A 224 -19.18 3.59 11.51
N ILE A 225 -18.97 4.51 12.45
CA ILE A 225 -19.82 5.69 12.65
C ILE A 225 -19.85 6.55 11.38
N TRP A 226 -18.67 6.82 10.78
CA TRP A 226 -18.60 7.57 9.53
C TRP A 226 -19.39 6.88 8.41
N ASN A 227 -19.25 5.57 8.26
CA ASN A 227 -19.99 4.83 7.24
C ASN A 227 -21.51 4.88 7.50
N ALA A 228 -21.95 4.70 8.75
CA ALA A 228 -23.37 4.81 9.09
C ALA A 228 -23.96 6.19 8.74
N GLN A 229 -23.17 7.26 8.93
CA GLN A 229 -23.54 8.63 8.56
C GLN A 229 -23.55 8.89 7.04
N HIS A 230 -22.86 8.05 6.25
CA HIS A 230 -22.72 8.20 4.80
C HIS A 230 -23.30 7.00 4.05
N HIS A 231 -24.42 6.44 4.53
CA HIS A 231 -25.16 5.35 3.87
C HIS A 231 -24.31 4.12 3.53
N TRP A 232 -23.34 3.78 4.40
CA TRP A 232 -22.40 2.67 4.24
C TRP A 232 -21.54 2.73 2.98
N ALA A 233 -21.32 3.93 2.43
CA ALA A 233 -20.67 4.17 1.15
C ALA A 233 -19.34 3.41 0.96
N SER A 234 -18.43 3.43 1.95
CA SER A 234 -17.15 2.71 1.81
C SER A 234 -17.33 1.21 1.75
N PHE A 235 -18.18 0.64 2.61
CA PHE A 235 -18.40 -0.80 2.63
C PHE A 235 -19.10 -1.25 1.34
N GLY A 236 -20.14 -0.54 0.91
CA GLY A 236 -20.79 -0.76 -0.39
C GLY A 236 -19.79 -0.75 -1.54
N PHE A 237 -18.93 0.27 -1.61
CA PHE A 237 -17.87 0.37 -2.62
C PHE A 237 -16.91 -0.83 -2.62
N GLN A 238 -16.55 -1.36 -1.45
CA GLN A 238 -15.67 -2.53 -1.37
C GLN A 238 -16.34 -3.83 -1.85
N PHE A 239 -17.67 -3.97 -1.72
CA PHE A 239 -18.43 -5.17 -2.11
C PHE A 239 -19.04 -5.07 -3.51
N GLU A 240 -19.84 -4.03 -3.79
CA GLU A 240 -20.64 -3.85 -5.02
C GLU A 240 -19.73 -3.71 -6.24
N HIS A 241 -18.72 -2.85 -6.16
CA HIS A 241 -17.81 -2.58 -7.27
C HIS A 241 -16.94 -3.80 -7.64
N ARG A 242 -16.85 -4.79 -6.75
CA ARG A 242 -16.20 -6.08 -7.01
C ARG A 242 -17.17 -7.10 -7.58
N ALA A 243 -18.41 -7.16 -7.08
CA ALA A 243 -19.44 -8.05 -7.57
C ALA A 243 -19.81 -7.74 -9.04
N GLU A 244 -19.96 -6.47 -9.40
CA GLU A 244 -20.26 -6.02 -10.77
C GLU A 244 -19.13 -6.31 -11.77
N LYS A 245 -17.89 -6.49 -11.28
CA LYS A 245 -16.71 -6.80 -12.10
C LYS A 245 -16.41 -8.30 -12.19
N LEU A 246 -17.25 -9.16 -11.62
CA LEU A 246 -17.10 -10.60 -11.76
C LEU A 246 -17.44 -11.00 -13.18
N LYS A 247 -16.43 -11.46 -13.91
CA LYS A 247 -16.58 -12.04 -15.25
C LYS A 247 -16.70 -13.56 -15.16
N PRO A 248 -17.07 -14.25 -16.25
CA PRO A 248 -16.89 -15.69 -16.35
C PRO A 248 -15.45 -16.10 -16.01
N PHE A 249 -15.30 -17.36 -15.58
CA PHE A 249 -13.99 -17.91 -15.23
C PHE A 249 -12.99 -17.68 -16.37
N THR A 250 -11.78 -17.20 -16.03
CA THR A 250 -10.71 -17.02 -17.01
C THR A 250 -9.34 -17.26 -16.38
N SER A 251 -8.46 -17.94 -17.12
CA SER A 251 -7.07 -18.15 -16.72
C SER A 251 -6.24 -16.87 -16.79
N LYS A 252 -6.68 -15.86 -17.56
CA LYS A 252 -5.95 -14.61 -17.78
C LYS A 252 -5.57 -13.91 -16.48
N TYR A 253 -6.52 -13.77 -15.56
CA TYR A 253 -6.32 -13.04 -14.30
C TYR A 253 -5.44 -13.81 -13.32
N ILE A 254 -5.52 -15.14 -13.32
CA ILE A 254 -4.64 -16.01 -12.51
C ILE A 254 -3.20 -15.91 -13.01
N ILE A 255 -3.00 -15.99 -14.33
CA ILE A 255 -1.67 -15.85 -14.95
C ILE A 255 -1.10 -14.46 -14.67
N GLN A 256 -1.91 -13.40 -14.82
CA GLN A 256 -1.51 -12.05 -14.50
C GLN A 256 -1.17 -11.89 -13.01
N LEU A 257 -1.95 -12.48 -12.11
CA LEU A 257 -1.64 -12.48 -10.68
C LEU A 257 -0.31 -13.19 -10.44
N PHE A 258 -0.10 -14.39 -10.97
CA PHE A 258 1.14 -15.16 -10.81
C PHE A 258 2.37 -14.34 -11.21
N PHE A 259 2.39 -13.76 -12.41
CA PHE A 259 3.53 -12.97 -12.87
C PHE A 259 3.69 -11.66 -12.10
N SER A 260 2.59 -11.03 -11.66
CA SER A 260 2.66 -9.85 -10.80
C SER A 260 3.27 -10.17 -9.43
N GLN A 261 2.97 -11.34 -8.86
CA GLN A 261 3.52 -11.77 -7.58
C GLN A 261 4.98 -12.21 -7.73
N LEU A 262 5.33 -12.91 -8.81
CA LEU A 262 6.72 -13.25 -9.15
C LEU A 262 7.58 -11.98 -9.27
N PHE A 263 7.05 -10.95 -9.94
CA PHE A 263 7.73 -9.66 -10.07
C PHE A 263 7.88 -8.96 -8.72
N ILE A 264 6.77 -8.75 -7.99
CA ILE A 264 6.80 -7.92 -6.77
C ILE A 264 7.57 -8.59 -5.61
N LEU A 265 7.65 -9.93 -5.59
CA LEU A 265 8.46 -10.67 -4.63
C LEU A 265 9.91 -10.83 -5.09
N THR A 266 10.20 -10.70 -6.39
CA THR A 266 11.41 -11.20 -7.06
C THR A 266 11.48 -12.74 -7.11
N PRO A 267 12.17 -13.32 -8.12
CA PRO A 267 12.24 -14.78 -8.25
C PRO A 267 12.83 -15.50 -7.04
N LEU A 268 13.78 -14.88 -6.32
CA LEU A 268 14.38 -15.52 -5.15
C LEU A 268 13.35 -15.65 -4.02
N VAL A 269 12.72 -14.54 -3.60
CA VAL A 269 11.76 -14.58 -2.49
C VAL A 269 10.55 -15.42 -2.89
N PHE A 270 10.07 -15.31 -4.13
CA PHE A 270 9.00 -16.15 -4.66
C PHE A 270 9.37 -17.64 -4.54
N GLY A 271 10.59 -18.03 -4.94
CA GLY A 271 11.10 -19.39 -4.77
C GLY A 271 11.14 -19.86 -3.32
N PHE A 272 11.53 -19.00 -2.37
CA PHE A 272 11.47 -19.30 -0.94
C PHE A 272 10.03 -19.54 -0.45
N LEU A 273 9.05 -18.80 -0.97
CA LEU A 273 7.63 -19.01 -0.61
C LEU A 273 7.10 -20.33 -1.17
N ILE A 274 7.45 -20.68 -2.42
CA ILE A 274 7.08 -21.98 -2.99
C ILE A 274 7.73 -23.12 -2.21
N ASP A 275 9.03 -23.02 -1.90
CA ASP A 275 9.75 -24.00 -1.10
C ASP A 275 9.14 -24.17 0.30
N PHE A 276 8.73 -23.06 0.94
CA PHE A 276 8.00 -23.08 2.21
C PHE A 276 6.70 -23.89 2.13
N ILE A 277 5.85 -23.62 1.13
CA ILE A 277 4.59 -24.35 0.93
C ILE A 277 4.86 -25.84 0.64
N VAL A 278 5.80 -26.14 -0.25
CA VAL A 278 6.15 -27.53 -0.62
C VAL A 278 6.64 -28.30 0.60
N ARG A 279 7.49 -27.70 1.45
CA ARG A 279 7.99 -28.34 2.68
C ARG A 279 6.89 -28.56 3.70
N LEU A 280 5.96 -27.61 3.88
CA LEU A 280 4.81 -27.80 4.77
C LEU A 280 3.95 -28.99 4.33
N VAL A 281 3.66 -29.08 3.03
CA VAL A 281 2.87 -30.18 2.46
C VAL A 281 3.61 -31.52 2.60
N LYS A 282 4.90 -31.58 2.25
CA LYS A 282 5.73 -32.80 2.40
C LYS A 282 5.83 -33.26 3.85
N ASN A 283 5.98 -32.33 4.79
CA ASN A 283 5.99 -32.62 6.21
C ASN A 283 4.59 -32.81 6.80
N ARG A 284 3.54 -32.85 5.97
CA ARG A 284 2.13 -33.04 6.37
C ARG A 284 1.69 -32.11 7.49
N PHE A 285 2.16 -30.87 7.48
CA PHE A 285 1.86 -29.86 8.50
C PHE A 285 2.17 -30.36 9.94
N ARG A 286 3.26 -31.11 10.12
CA ARG A 286 3.67 -31.62 11.44
C ARG A 286 4.06 -30.53 12.44
N ASP A 287 4.71 -29.46 11.97
CA ASP A 287 5.26 -28.41 12.84
C ASP A 287 4.24 -27.28 13.08
N PRO A 288 3.82 -27.03 14.35
CA PRO A 288 2.69 -26.16 14.61
C PRO A 288 2.93 -24.68 14.29
N ILE A 289 4.13 -24.13 14.47
CA ILE A 289 4.37 -22.69 14.24
C ILE A 289 4.59 -22.36 12.75
N PRO A 290 5.35 -23.14 11.95
CA PRO A 290 5.32 -23.00 10.51
C PRO A 290 3.90 -23.04 9.93
N ASN A 291 3.02 -23.90 10.46
CA ASN A 291 1.61 -23.91 10.08
C ASN A 291 0.90 -22.60 10.45
N VAL A 292 1.09 -22.08 11.67
CA VAL A 292 0.53 -20.78 12.09
C VAL A 292 0.96 -19.65 11.14
N LEU A 293 2.24 -19.62 10.78
CA LEU A 293 2.78 -18.62 9.86
C LEU A 293 2.17 -18.75 8.46
N PHE A 294 1.95 -19.98 7.97
CA PHE A 294 1.21 -20.21 6.73
C PHE A 294 -0.25 -19.76 6.81
N ILE A 295 -0.97 -20.17 7.86
CA ILE A 295 -2.39 -19.83 8.09
C ILE A 295 -2.58 -18.32 8.17
N SER A 296 -1.62 -17.60 8.78
CA SER A 296 -1.66 -16.14 8.88
C SER A 296 -1.87 -15.47 7.53
N GLY A 297 -1.22 -15.94 6.47
CA GLY A 297 -1.38 -15.42 5.11
C GLY A 297 -2.42 -16.16 4.27
N PHE A 298 -2.84 -17.36 4.69
CA PHE A 298 -3.71 -18.23 3.89
C PHE A 298 -5.05 -17.58 3.55
N PHE A 299 -5.72 -16.95 4.52
CA PHE A 299 -7.05 -16.36 4.27
C PHE A 299 -7.01 -15.19 3.30
N ILE A 300 -6.02 -14.29 3.43
CA ILE A 300 -5.89 -13.15 2.52
C ILE A 300 -5.39 -13.58 1.13
N ILE A 301 -4.37 -14.44 1.06
CA ILE A 301 -3.81 -14.91 -0.22
C ILE A 301 -4.82 -15.82 -0.93
N GLY A 302 -5.41 -16.78 -0.23
CA GLY A 302 -6.41 -17.70 -0.75
C GLY A 302 -7.69 -16.99 -1.18
N GLY A 303 -8.18 -16.03 -0.38
CA GLY A 303 -9.34 -15.22 -0.73
C GLY A 303 -9.13 -14.41 -2.01
N PHE A 304 -7.97 -13.77 -2.17
CA PHE A 304 -7.67 -13.04 -3.40
C PHE A 304 -7.32 -13.93 -4.58
N LEU A 305 -6.72 -15.11 -4.35
CA LEU A 305 -6.55 -16.11 -5.40
C LEU A 305 -7.90 -16.61 -5.92
N TYR A 306 -8.87 -16.80 -5.02
CA TYR A 306 -10.24 -17.15 -5.42
C TYR A 306 -10.92 -16.02 -6.21
N ILE A 307 -10.75 -14.76 -5.80
CA ILE A 307 -11.26 -13.61 -6.55
C ILE A 307 -10.61 -13.51 -7.93
N SER A 308 -9.32 -13.87 -8.05
CA SER A 308 -8.61 -13.81 -9.33
C SER A 308 -9.11 -14.80 -10.38
N LEU A 309 -9.93 -15.77 -10.01
CA LEU A 309 -10.62 -16.65 -10.96
C LEU A 309 -11.62 -15.88 -11.85
N LYS A 310 -12.12 -14.73 -11.38
CA LYS A 310 -13.20 -13.96 -12.01
C LYS A 310 -12.90 -12.49 -12.23
N SER A 311 -11.87 -11.94 -11.58
CA SER A 311 -11.57 -10.50 -11.66
C SER A 311 -10.08 -10.21 -11.55
N LEU A 312 -9.67 -9.03 -12.01
CA LEU A 312 -8.29 -8.58 -11.86
C LEU A 312 -8.00 -8.24 -10.39
N VAL A 313 -7.01 -8.91 -9.80
CA VAL A 313 -6.51 -8.63 -8.46
C VAL A 313 -5.29 -7.74 -8.54
N LYS A 314 -5.30 -6.62 -7.80
CA LYS A 314 -4.14 -5.73 -7.74
C LYS A 314 -2.98 -6.43 -7.02
N MET A 315 -1.76 -6.20 -7.51
CA MET A 315 -0.55 -6.86 -7.01
C MET A 315 -0.33 -6.72 -5.50
N ASN A 316 -0.87 -5.67 -4.88
CA ASN A 316 -0.65 -5.35 -3.48
C ASN A 316 -1.63 -6.02 -2.50
N TRP A 317 -2.72 -6.60 -3.00
CA TRP A 317 -3.78 -7.14 -2.15
C TRP A 317 -3.34 -8.35 -1.31
N LEU A 318 -2.29 -9.06 -1.74
CA LEU A 318 -1.76 -10.26 -1.07
C LEU A 318 -0.65 -9.96 -0.05
N LEU A 319 -0.08 -8.75 -0.08
CA LEU A 319 1.17 -8.43 0.63
C LEU A 319 1.18 -8.73 2.13
N PRO A 320 0.11 -8.45 2.91
CA PRO A 320 0.12 -8.76 4.34
C PRO A 320 0.36 -10.24 4.61
N GLY A 321 -0.21 -11.12 3.78
CA GLY A 321 -0.05 -12.56 3.92
C GLY A 321 1.40 -13.03 3.73
N TYR A 322 2.19 -12.33 2.92
CA TYR A 322 3.59 -12.68 2.69
C TYR A 322 4.47 -12.43 3.91
N LEU A 323 4.09 -11.57 4.85
CA LEU A 323 4.89 -11.33 6.06
C LEU A 323 5.06 -12.62 6.86
N GLY A 324 3.96 -13.32 7.14
CA GLY A 324 3.99 -14.62 7.82
C GLY A 324 4.71 -15.69 6.99
N TRP A 325 4.49 -15.72 5.67
CA TRP A 325 5.09 -16.74 4.81
C TRP A 325 6.60 -16.57 4.67
N ILE A 326 7.13 -15.34 4.60
CA ILE A 326 8.58 -15.09 4.57
C ILE A 326 9.20 -15.48 5.93
N LEU A 327 8.57 -15.13 7.06
CA LEU A 327 9.02 -15.60 8.38
C LEU A 327 9.11 -17.13 8.44
N GLY A 328 8.06 -17.81 7.96
CA GLY A 328 7.99 -19.28 7.94
C GLY A 328 9.01 -19.91 7.01
N ALA A 329 9.22 -19.34 5.83
CA ALA A 329 10.23 -19.79 4.86
C ALA A 329 11.63 -19.71 5.45
N VAL A 330 11.97 -18.59 6.08
CA VAL A 330 13.27 -18.39 6.75
C VAL A 330 13.44 -19.38 7.91
N LEU A 331 12.41 -19.54 8.74
CA LEU A 331 12.44 -20.45 9.88
C LEU A 331 12.68 -21.90 9.44
N LEU A 332 11.90 -22.42 8.48
CA LEU A 332 12.06 -23.79 7.98
C LEU A 332 13.41 -24.00 7.31
N PHE A 333 13.86 -23.04 6.50
CA PHE A 333 15.17 -23.11 5.83
C PHE A 333 16.29 -23.30 6.85
N VAL A 334 16.29 -22.52 7.93
CA VAL A 334 17.32 -22.60 8.97
C VAL A 334 17.19 -23.86 9.83
N ILE A 335 15.97 -24.23 10.25
CA ILE A 335 15.76 -25.41 11.11
C ILE A 335 16.27 -26.69 10.46
N GLN A 336 16.10 -26.80 9.14
CA GLN A 336 16.50 -27.95 8.33
C GLN A 336 17.96 -27.89 7.85
N GLY A 337 18.78 -26.98 8.42
CA GLY A 337 20.21 -26.90 8.10
C GLY A 337 20.51 -26.30 6.74
N GLY A 338 19.60 -25.47 6.20
CA GLY A 338 19.78 -24.76 4.94
C GLY A 338 21.08 -23.95 4.90
N ARG A 339 21.74 -23.97 3.74
CA ARG A 339 23.00 -23.26 3.50
C ARG A 339 22.85 -22.32 2.32
N VAL A 340 23.43 -21.13 2.43
CA VAL A 340 23.48 -20.17 1.31
C VAL A 340 24.37 -20.74 0.20
N ASN A 341 23.76 -21.27 -0.84
CA ASN A 341 24.43 -21.84 -2.01
C ASN A 341 24.61 -20.78 -3.12
N LYS A 342 25.25 -21.17 -4.24
CA LYS A 342 25.48 -20.27 -5.38
C LYS A 342 24.19 -19.70 -5.99
N TRP A 343 23.08 -20.45 -5.96
CA TRP A 343 21.80 -20.03 -6.52
C TRP A 343 21.09 -18.97 -5.66
N ILE A 344 21.15 -19.12 -4.33
CA ILE A 344 20.64 -18.09 -3.41
C ILE A 344 21.43 -16.80 -3.57
N LYS A 345 22.76 -16.88 -3.73
CA LYS A 345 23.59 -15.70 -4.01
C LYS A 345 23.25 -15.05 -5.35
N ALA A 346 23.17 -15.84 -6.43
CA ALA A 346 22.82 -15.35 -7.76
C ALA A 346 21.42 -14.71 -7.77
N GLY A 347 20.43 -15.35 -7.16
CA GLY A 347 19.09 -14.80 -6.99
C GLY A 347 19.10 -13.53 -6.13
N GLY A 348 19.97 -13.45 -5.12
CA GLY A 348 20.15 -12.26 -4.30
C GLY A 348 20.68 -11.07 -5.11
N TYR A 349 21.74 -11.29 -5.89
CA TYR A 349 22.28 -10.27 -6.80
C TYR A 349 21.27 -9.84 -7.86
N PHE A 350 20.53 -10.80 -8.43
CA PHE A 350 19.48 -10.49 -9.39
C PHE A 350 18.34 -9.67 -8.76
N SER A 351 17.95 -9.99 -7.51
CA SER A 351 16.95 -9.22 -6.79
C SER A 351 17.43 -7.79 -6.52
N VAL A 352 18.69 -7.61 -6.10
CA VAL A 352 19.32 -6.28 -5.95
C VAL A 352 19.34 -5.51 -7.27
N PHE A 353 19.68 -6.18 -8.39
CA PHE A 353 19.61 -5.57 -9.71
C PHE A 353 18.20 -5.08 -10.06
N LEU A 354 17.17 -5.91 -9.85
CA LEU A 354 15.77 -5.52 -10.07
C LEU A 354 15.35 -4.33 -9.19
N LEU A 355 15.81 -4.30 -7.94
CA LEU A 355 15.56 -3.18 -7.03
C LEU A 355 16.22 -1.89 -7.56
N ILE A 356 17.50 -1.94 -7.96
CA ILE A 356 18.19 -0.79 -8.55
C ILE A 356 17.43 -0.28 -9.77
N VAL A 357 17.02 -1.17 -10.68
CA VAL A 357 16.22 -0.81 -11.86
C VAL A 357 14.90 -0.14 -11.43
N ALA A 358 14.19 -0.68 -10.44
CA ALA A 358 12.94 -0.09 -9.95
C ALA A 358 13.13 1.32 -9.36
N TYR A 359 14.22 1.56 -8.61
CA TYR A 359 14.56 2.89 -8.10
C TYR A 359 14.96 3.85 -9.23
N LEU A 360 15.68 3.39 -10.25
CA LEU A 360 16.05 4.23 -11.39
C LEU A 360 14.84 4.65 -12.21
N ILE A 361 13.89 3.73 -12.45
CA ILE A 361 12.67 4.01 -13.22
C ILE A 361 11.89 5.20 -12.64
N LEU A 362 11.75 5.27 -11.32
CA LEU A 362 10.99 6.33 -10.65
C LEU A 362 11.69 7.70 -10.69
N LEU A 363 13.03 7.73 -10.84
CA LEU A 363 13.80 8.97 -11.00
C LEU A 363 13.74 9.53 -12.42
N ILE A 364 13.47 8.66 -13.40
CA ILE A 364 13.46 9.05 -14.81
C ILE A 364 12.11 9.70 -15.14
N PRO A 365 12.08 11.01 -15.46
CA PRO A 365 10.83 11.68 -15.81
C PRO A 365 10.29 11.11 -17.12
N ASN A 366 8.97 10.99 -17.19
CA ASN A 366 8.24 10.57 -18.38
C ASN A 366 8.68 9.20 -18.92
N MET A 367 9.18 8.27 -18.10
CA MET A 367 9.53 6.92 -18.56
C MET A 367 8.35 6.30 -19.37
N PRO A 368 8.54 5.68 -20.55
CA PRO A 368 7.43 5.26 -21.41
C PRO A 368 6.84 3.90 -20.99
N LEU A 369 6.25 3.84 -19.79
CA LEU A 369 5.64 2.63 -19.22
C LEU A 369 4.13 2.50 -19.55
N GLY A 370 3.66 3.23 -20.56
CA GLY A 370 2.24 3.34 -20.88
C GLY A 370 1.44 3.85 -19.68
N GLU A 371 0.43 3.09 -19.26
CA GLU A 371 -0.42 3.42 -18.11
C GLU A 371 0.33 3.44 -16.76
N GLY A 372 1.55 2.91 -16.71
CA GLY A 372 2.38 2.92 -15.51
C GLY A 372 2.87 4.32 -15.11
N THR A 373 3.02 5.24 -16.08
CA THR A 373 3.66 6.54 -15.86
C THR A 373 2.70 7.57 -15.30
N THR A 374 2.38 7.42 -14.02
CA THR A 374 1.33 8.22 -13.37
C THR A 374 1.84 9.46 -12.62
N TRP A 375 3.13 9.51 -12.30
CA TRP A 375 3.72 10.48 -11.37
C TRP A 375 4.39 11.69 -12.04
N SER A 376 4.83 11.56 -13.29
CA SER A 376 5.63 12.57 -13.98
C SER A 376 4.79 13.68 -14.63
N GLY A 377 5.39 14.84 -14.90
CA GLY A 377 4.80 15.95 -15.67
C GLY A 377 3.87 16.88 -14.89
N TRP A 378 3.30 16.45 -13.76
CA TRP A 378 2.27 17.19 -13.03
C TRP A 378 2.74 18.52 -12.43
N LYS A 379 3.99 18.62 -11.96
CA LYS A 379 4.53 19.87 -11.43
C LYS A 379 4.58 20.96 -12.52
N ASP A 380 5.07 20.62 -13.69
CA ASP A 380 5.13 21.53 -14.84
C ASP A 380 3.71 21.88 -15.34
N ALA A 381 2.84 20.87 -15.47
CA ALA A 381 1.45 21.07 -15.88
C ALA A 381 0.71 22.03 -14.94
N ALA A 382 0.81 21.83 -13.62
CA ALA A 382 0.14 22.66 -12.63
C ALA A 382 0.62 24.13 -12.70
N GLN A 383 1.91 24.37 -12.91
CA GLN A 383 2.44 25.73 -13.08
C GLN A 383 1.90 26.42 -14.33
N LYS A 384 1.80 25.69 -15.45
CA LYS A 384 1.21 26.21 -16.70
C LYS A 384 -0.28 26.47 -16.55
N ILE A 385 -1.02 25.55 -15.93
CA ILE A 385 -2.46 25.67 -15.66
C ILE A 385 -2.74 26.86 -14.74
N TYR A 386 -1.94 27.04 -13.68
CA TYR A 386 -2.07 28.19 -12.77
C TYR A 386 -1.92 29.52 -13.52
N LYS A 387 -0.89 29.64 -14.38
CA LYS A 387 -0.71 30.84 -15.22
C LYS A 387 -1.89 31.10 -16.15
N LEU A 388 -2.45 30.05 -16.76
CA LEU A 388 -3.65 30.18 -17.60
C LEU A 388 -4.86 30.64 -16.79
N GLN A 389 -5.03 30.11 -15.58
CA GLN A 389 -6.11 30.51 -14.69
C GLN A 389 -6.00 32.00 -14.30
N GLU A 390 -4.80 32.47 -13.95
CA GLU A 390 -4.55 33.88 -13.63
C GLU A 390 -4.86 34.80 -14.82
N GLN A 391 -4.53 34.38 -16.04
CA GLN A 391 -4.93 35.09 -17.27
C GLN A 391 -6.45 35.14 -17.50
N MET A 392 -7.19 34.23 -16.88
CA MET A 392 -8.65 34.12 -16.94
C MET A 392 -9.34 34.67 -15.68
N GLY A 393 -8.74 35.68 -15.03
CA GLY A 393 -9.32 36.34 -13.85
C GLY A 393 -9.08 35.60 -12.53
N GLY A 394 -8.16 34.64 -12.52
CA GLY A 394 -7.74 33.88 -11.34
C GLY A 394 -8.86 33.02 -10.73
N LYS A 395 -8.61 32.47 -9.55
CA LYS A 395 -9.55 31.58 -8.84
C LYS A 395 -10.92 32.20 -8.49
N LYS A 396 -11.02 33.53 -8.54
CA LYS A 396 -12.29 34.24 -8.34
C LYS A 396 -13.25 34.02 -9.50
N GLN A 397 -12.74 34.00 -10.74
CA GLN A 397 -13.57 33.87 -11.95
C GLN A 397 -13.48 32.50 -12.62
N THR A 398 -12.36 31.78 -12.42
CA THR A 398 -12.08 30.52 -13.09
C THR A 398 -11.69 29.44 -12.09
N PHE A 399 -12.41 28.33 -12.02
CA PHE A 399 -12.02 27.16 -11.20
C PHE A 399 -11.34 26.08 -12.03
N ILE A 400 -10.69 25.09 -11.39
CA ILE A 400 -9.98 24.01 -12.07
C ILE A 400 -10.64 22.67 -11.73
N PHE A 401 -10.91 21.85 -12.74
CA PHE A 401 -11.35 20.49 -12.54
C PHE A 401 -10.73 19.53 -13.55
N ALA A 402 -10.69 18.24 -13.22
CA ALA A 402 -10.04 17.23 -14.05
C ALA A 402 -10.93 16.02 -14.35
N ASN A 403 -10.56 15.27 -15.39
CA ASN A 403 -11.25 14.05 -15.81
C ASN A 403 -11.07 12.85 -14.84
N SER A 404 -10.29 13.03 -13.76
CA SER A 404 -10.14 12.03 -12.72
C SER A 404 -9.81 12.64 -11.37
N TYR A 405 -10.30 12.03 -10.28
CA TYR A 405 -9.90 12.37 -8.91
C TYR A 405 -8.38 12.36 -8.73
N LYS A 406 -7.67 11.43 -9.40
CA LYS A 406 -6.20 11.32 -9.39
C LYS A 406 -5.54 12.59 -9.95
N SER A 407 -5.98 13.03 -11.13
CA SER A 407 -5.49 14.23 -11.79
C SER A 407 -5.83 15.49 -10.98
N ALA A 408 -7.06 15.58 -10.48
CA ALA A 408 -7.52 16.69 -9.64
C ALA A 408 -6.64 16.84 -8.39
N SER A 409 -6.39 15.74 -7.66
CA SER A 409 -5.56 15.76 -6.46
C SER A 409 -4.11 16.13 -6.74
N LEU A 410 -3.52 15.63 -7.83
CA LEU A 410 -2.16 16.01 -8.25
C LEU A 410 -2.08 17.50 -8.60
N LEU A 411 -3.08 18.04 -9.29
CA LEU A 411 -3.15 19.47 -9.57
C LEU A 411 -3.20 20.26 -8.26
N LYS A 412 -4.11 19.95 -7.33
CA LYS A 412 -4.18 20.67 -6.04
C LYS A 412 -2.83 20.66 -5.32
N PHE A 413 -2.17 19.51 -5.28
CA PHE A 413 -0.87 19.39 -4.63
C PHE A 413 0.22 20.24 -5.29
N TYR A 414 0.23 20.37 -6.62
CA TYR A 414 1.28 21.08 -7.36
C TYR A 414 0.95 22.53 -7.76
N LEU A 415 -0.31 22.97 -7.62
CA LEU A 415 -0.69 24.37 -7.81
C LEU A 415 0.01 25.24 -6.76
N PRO A 416 0.58 26.40 -7.14
CA PRO A 416 1.32 27.28 -6.23
C PRO A 416 0.60 27.65 -4.93
N ASP A 417 -0.71 27.82 -4.96
CA ASP A 417 -1.53 28.23 -3.82
C ASP A 417 -2.36 27.09 -3.22
N HIS A 418 -2.15 25.85 -3.68
CA HIS A 418 -2.87 24.65 -3.25
C HIS A 418 -4.41 24.78 -3.26
N GLN A 419 -4.95 25.66 -4.11
CA GLN A 419 -6.39 25.89 -4.20
C GLN A 419 -7.18 24.62 -4.54
N ASP A 420 -8.45 24.61 -4.15
CA ASP A 420 -9.34 23.50 -4.43
C ASP A 420 -9.46 23.25 -5.93
N THR A 421 -9.26 21.99 -6.29
CA THR A 421 -9.57 21.44 -7.59
C THR A 421 -10.72 20.47 -7.45
N TYR A 422 -11.42 20.23 -8.56
CA TYR A 422 -12.55 19.32 -8.59
C TYR A 422 -12.31 18.19 -9.60
N ALA A 423 -13.15 17.17 -9.55
CA ALA A 423 -13.00 15.96 -10.36
C ALA A 423 -14.27 15.76 -11.21
N GLN A 424 -14.65 14.49 -11.42
CA GLN A 424 -15.83 14.14 -12.20
C GLN A 424 -17.15 14.59 -11.56
N ASN A 425 -17.10 14.98 -10.27
CA ASN A 425 -18.21 15.55 -9.52
C ASN A 425 -18.73 16.87 -10.12
N ILE A 426 -18.00 17.52 -11.03
CA ILE A 426 -18.49 18.72 -11.72
C ILE A 426 -19.55 18.40 -12.78
N TYR A 427 -19.47 17.24 -13.45
CA TYR A 427 -20.26 16.92 -14.65
C TYR A 427 -21.09 15.63 -14.55
N GLY A 428 -21.71 15.40 -13.39
CA GLY A 428 -22.64 14.27 -13.17
C GLY A 428 -22.01 12.88 -13.02
N ARG A 429 -20.68 12.74 -13.03
CA ARG A 429 -19.99 11.43 -13.02
C ARG A 429 -19.42 11.10 -11.63
N PRO A 430 -19.39 9.81 -11.22
CA PRO A 430 -18.84 9.41 -9.93
C PRO A 430 -17.36 9.78 -9.79
N ALA A 431 -17.01 10.38 -8.65
CA ALA A 431 -15.70 10.92 -8.32
C ALA A 431 -15.20 10.53 -6.92
N LEU A 432 -15.76 9.48 -6.31
CA LEU A 432 -15.33 8.92 -5.03
C LEU A 432 -15.47 9.95 -3.89
N GLN A 433 -14.42 10.23 -3.12
CA GLN A 433 -14.47 11.18 -2.00
C GLN A 433 -14.91 12.59 -2.42
N PHE A 434 -14.66 12.98 -3.67
CA PHE A 434 -15.14 14.28 -4.19
C PHE A 434 -16.67 14.36 -4.23
N ASP A 435 -17.38 13.23 -4.37
CA ASP A 435 -18.84 13.21 -4.28
C ASP A 435 -19.32 13.46 -2.85
N ILE A 436 -18.55 13.03 -1.84
CA ILE A 436 -18.86 13.27 -0.42
C ILE A 436 -18.59 14.74 -0.04
N TRP A 437 -17.52 15.34 -0.57
CA TRP A 437 -17.25 16.77 -0.37
C TRP A 437 -18.23 17.68 -1.12
N GLY A 438 -18.85 17.14 -2.17
CA GLY A 438 -19.85 17.86 -2.97
C GLY A 438 -19.24 18.86 -3.95
N THR A 439 -20.12 19.60 -4.62
CA THR A 439 -19.77 20.65 -5.58
C THR A 439 -20.33 21.98 -5.06
N PRO A 440 -19.49 22.97 -4.74
CA PRO A 440 -19.97 24.23 -4.19
C PRO A 440 -20.85 25.01 -5.19
N ASP A 441 -21.99 25.54 -4.73
CA ASP A 441 -22.85 26.42 -5.53
C ASP A 441 -22.13 27.70 -5.96
N SER A 442 -21.10 28.12 -5.23
CA SER A 442 -20.25 29.27 -5.56
C SER A 442 -19.46 29.10 -6.86
N LEU A 443 -19.49 27.92 -7.48
CA LEU A 443 -18.93 27.69 -8.82
C LEU A 443 -19.89 28.09 -9.94
N LYS A 444 -21.20 28.18 -9.68
CA LYS A 444 -22.19 28.58 -10.70
C LYS A 444 -21.86 29.97 -11.24
N GLY A 445 -21.93 30.15 -12.55
CA GLY A 445 -21.58 31.40 -13.22
C GLY A 445 -20.07 31.59 -13.50
N LYS A 446 -19.19 30.76 -12.92
CA LYS A 446 -17.75 30.86 -13.16
C LYS A 446 -17.33 30.16 -14.45
N ASN A 447 -16.20 30.58 -15.00
CA ASN A 447 -15.48 29.81 -16.00
C ASN A 447 -14.71 28.66 -15.34
N ALA A 448 -14.21 27.74 -16.14
CA ALA A 448 -13.41 26.63 -15.67
C ALA A 448 -12.30 26.25 -16.65
N LEU A 449 -11.19 25.76 -16.09
CA LEU A 449 -10.19 25.00 -16.81
C LEU A 449 -10.46 23.51 -16.58
N TYR A 450 -10.91 22.83 -17.63
CA TYR A 450 -11.06 21.38 -17.62
C TYR A 450 -9.78 20.71 -18.09
N ILE A 451 -9.19 19.90 -17.22
CA ILE A 451 -7.92 19.23 -17.45
C ILE A 451 -8.16 17.76 -17.77
N PHE A 452 -7.83 17.37 -18.99
CA PHE A 452 -7.98 16.01 -19.49
C PHE A 452 -6.61 15.37 -19.69
N ASP A 453 -6.31 14.36 -18.89
CA ASP A 453 -5.15 13.48 -19.06
C ASP A 453 -5.51 12.34 -20.02
N ASP A 454 -4.72 12.17 -21.09
CA ASP A 454 -4.98 11.26 -22.20
C ASP A 454 -4.68 9.78 -21.91
N ARG A 455 -4.34 9.43 -20.66
CA ARG A 455 -4.20 8.04 -20.24
C ARG A 455 -5.43 7.23 -20.64
N LYS A 456 -5.20 6.08 -21.28
CA LYS A 456 -6.23 5.14 -21.78
C LYS A 456 -7.23 4.66 -20.73
N GLU A 457 -6.87 4.70 -19.44
CA GLU A 457 -7.79 4.38 -18.34
C GLU A 457 -8.96 5.39 -18.22
N TYR A 458 -8.82 6.59 -18.80
CA TYR A 458 -9.86 7.62 -18.81
C TYR A 458 -10.62 7.63 -20.14
N LYS A 459 -11.94 7.79 -20.04
CA LYS A 459 -12.81 7.97 -21.20
C LYS A 459 -12.87 9.44 -21.57
N ASN A 460 -13.07 9.72 -22.86
CA ASN A 460 -13.36 11.07 -23.30
C ASN A 460 -14.75 11.47 -22.80
N ASP A 461 -14.77 12.25 -21.71
CA ASP A 461 -15.99 12.70 -21.05
C ASP A 461 -16.48 14.06 -21.55
N LEU A 462 -15.88 14.64 -22.61
CA LEU A 462 -16.22 15.98 -23.10
C LEU A 462 -17.71 16.17 -23.37
N ARG A 463 -18.39 15.16 -23.93
CA ARG A 463 -19.84 15.20 -24.21
C ARG A 463 -20.67 15.42 -22.94
N PHE A 464 -20.23 14.89 -21.80
CA PHE A 464 -20.90 15.12 -20.51
C PHE A 464 -20.55 16.50 -19.99
N VAL A 465 -19.29 16.91 -20.08
CA VAL A 465 -18.85 18.24 -19.63
C VAL A 465 -19.62 19.36 -20.34
N THR A 466 -19.82 19.27 -21.66
CA THR A 466 -20.54 20.29 -22.44
C THR A 466 -21.99 20.50 -22.01
N GLN A 467 -22.59 19.61 -21.22
CA GLN A 467 -23.96 19.76 -20.73
C GLN A 467 -24.08 20.73 -19.55
N TYR A 468 -22.96 21.10 -18.92
CA TYR A 468 -22.93 21.90 -17.70
C TYR A 468 -22.32 23.30 -17.90
N PHE A 469 -22.00 23.67 -19.15
CA PHE A 469 -21.33 24.91 -19.51
C PHE A 469 -21.90 25.42 -20.83
N ASP A 470 -21.91 26.74 -21.04
CA ASP A 470 -22.37 27.34 -22.30
C ASP A 470 -21.51 26.91 -23.50
N THR A 471 -20.19 26.89 -23.28
CA THR A 471 -19.21 26.53 -24.32
C THR A 471 -18.03 25.80 -23.69
N VAL A 472 -17.46 24.85 -24.44
CA VAL A 472 -16.23 24.16 -24.08
C VAL A 472 -15.35 24.05 -25.33
N PHE A 473 -14.15 24.61 -25.29
CA PHE A 473 -13.20 24.52 -26.41
C PHE A 473 -11.78 24.27 -25.93
N VAL A 474 -10.97 23.67 -26.79
CA VAL A 474 -9.55 23.40 -26.48
C VAL A 474 -8.83 24.73 -26.36
N LYS A 475 -8.24 24.99 -25.18
CA LYS A 475 -7.41 26.18 -24.95
C LYS A 475 -5.97 25.91 -25.35
N THR A 476 -5.41 24.78 -24.89
CA THR A 476 -4.04 24.36 -25.20
C THR A 476 -3.82 22.89 -24.85
N LYS A 477 -2.64 22.35 -25.16
CA LYS A 477 -2.19 21.02 -24.74
C LYS A 477 -0.73 21.06 -24.30
N PHE A 478 -0.39 20.21 -23.34
CA PHE A 478 0.97 20.00 -22.87
C PHE A 478 1.41 18.59 -23.22
N GLU A 479 2.43 18.47 -24.06
CA GLU A 479 2.98 17.19 -24.47
C GLU A 479 4.24 16.87 -23.68
N TYR A 480 4.27 15.66 -23.13
CA TYR A 480 5.40 15.15 -22.39
C TYR A 480 6.02 14.00 -23.17
N THR A 481 7.34 14.07 -23.36
CA THR A 481 8.11 13.06 -24.08
C THR A 481 9.23 12.50 -23.20
N PHE A 482 9.65 11.29 -23.53
CA PHE A 482 10.87 10.68 -23.02
C PHE A 482 11.99 10.86 -24.05
N MET A 483 13.11 11.43 -23.60
CA MET A 483 14.29 11.70 -24.43
C MET A 483 13.98 12.45 -25.74
N ASN A 484 12.98 13.35 -25.73
CA ASN A 484 12.50 14.09 -26.91
C ASN A 484 12.10 13.23 -28.11
N ARG A 485 11.84 11.93 -27.91
CA ARG A 485 11.55 10.97 -28.99
C ARG A 485 10.24 10.25 -28.78
N TRP A 486 10.00 9.75 -27.56
CA TRP A 486 8.87 8.89 -27.30
C TRP A 486 7.78 9.70 -26.61
N HIS A 487 6.61 9.78 -27.24
CA HIS A 487 5.44 10.39 -26.63
C HIS A 487 5.00 9.58 -25.40
N THR A 488 4.69 10.26 -24.29
CA THR A 488 4.38 9.60 -23.01
C THR A 488 3.03 10.01 -22.44
N ARG A 489 2.66 11.29 -22.58
CA ARG A 489 1.38 11.84 -22.12
C ARG A 489 1.08 13.13 -22.85
N THR A 490 -0.20 13.36 -23.11
CA THR A 490 -0.77 14.68 -23.40
C THR A 490 -1.73 15.08 -22.30
N ILE A 491 -1.55 16.30 -21.78
CA ILE A 491 -2.53 16.95 -20.91
C ILE A 491 -3.23 18.02 -21.73
N TYR A 492 -4.50 17.81 -22.02
CA TYR A 492 -5.34 18.78 -22.69
C TYR A 492 -5.95 19.73 -21.66
N CYS A 493 -5.96 21.01 -22.00
CA CYS A 493 -6.58 22.06 -21.19
C CYS A 493 -7.70 22.68 -22.02
N TYR A 494 -8.94 22.53 -21.55
CA TYR A 494 -10.12 23.13 -22.17
C TYR A 494 -10.58 24.32 -21.35
N GLU A 495 -10.98 25.38 -22.03
CA GLU A 495 -11.70 26.49 -21.43
C GLU A 495 -13.20 26.16 -21.52
N ALA A 496 -13.85 26.10 -20.37
CA ALA A 496 -15.30 25.91 -20.24
C ALA A 496 -15.90 27.18 -19.62
N ARG A 497 -16.96 27.73 -20.23
CA ARG A 497 -17.52 29.03 -19.82
C ARG A 497 -18.88 28.89 -19.16
N ASN A 498 -19.10 29.71 -18.13
CA ASN A 498 -20.36 29.84 -17.40
C ASN A 498 -20.92 28.49 -16.91
N TYR A 499 -20.42 28.00 -15.77
CA TYR A 499 -20.89 26.75 -15.17
C TYR A 499 -22.34 26.86 -14.68
N HIS A 500 -23.21 25.95 -15.11
CA HIS A 500 -24.63 25.94 -14.74
C HIS A 500 -24.90 25.24 -13.40
N GLY A 501 -23.97 24.43 -12.92
CA GLY A 501 -24.20 23.56 -11.76
C GLY A 501 -24.93 22.27 -12.13
N ARG A 502 -24.96 21.32 -11.19
CA ARG A 502 -25.87 20.17 -11.27
C ARG A 502 -27.27 20.63 -10.85
N ASN A 503 -28.29 20.24 -11.63
CA ASN A 503 -29.69 20.38 -11.23
C ASN A 503 -30.02 19.46 -10.05
#